data_AF-A0AAD3AMK3-F1
#
_entry.id   AF-A0AAD3AMK3-F1
#
_cell.length_a   1.000
_cell.length_b   1.000
_cell.length_c   1.000
_cell.angle_alpha   90.00
_cell.angle_beta   90.00
_cell.angle_gamma   90.00
#
_symmetry.space_group_name_H-M   'P 1'
#
loop_
_entity.id
_entity.type
_entity.pdbx_description
1 polymer ?
#
loop_
_entity_poly.entity_id
_entity_poly.type
_entity_poly.pdbx_seq_one_letter_code
_entity_poly.pdbx_strand_id
1 'polypeptide(L)'
;KDRGCTAPGCTVPGYYTEVHHCTDYATCHTTDINDLTFACGPHHRLLQPGAWTTHKNAKGETQWIPPPHLDRNQPRTNTFHHPEKLLRGENGDEDEDSDGDDDEAA
;
A
#
# COMPACT_ATOMS: atom_id res chain seq x y z
N LYS A 1 2.37 -4.13 -6.39
CA LYS A 1 1.10 -3.95 -5.64
C LYS A 1 1.11 -4.83 -4.40
N ASP A 2 0.08 -4.78 -3.56
CA ASP A 2 0.06 -5.48 -2.26
C ASP A 2 0.10 -7.00 -2.44
N ARG A 3 1.10 -7.67 -1.84
CA ARG A 3 1.29 -9.13 -1.87
C ARG A 3 0.98 -9.82 -0.53
N GLY A 4 0.61 -9.03 0.48
CA GLY A 4 0.31 -9.47 1.83
C GLY A 4 -0.16 -8.29 2.69
N CYS A 5 -0.27 -8.50 4.00
CA CYS A 5 -0.69 -7.42 4.89
C CYS A 5 0.31 -6.27 4.81
N THR A 6 -0.19 -5.06 4.52
CA THR A 6 0.68 -3.90 4.29
C THR A 6 1.15 -3.22 5.56
N ALA A 7 0.68 -3.66 6.73
CA ALA A 7 1.13 -3.16 8.03
C ALA A 7 2.64 -3.43 8.19
N PRO A 8 3.45 -2.42 8.61
CA PRO A 8 4.90 -2.54 8.70
C PRO A 8 5.35 -3.80 9.46
N GLY A 9 6.18 -4.63 8.82
CA GLY A 9 6.74 -5.84 9.40
C GLY A 9 5.79 -7.03 9.52
N CYS A 10 4.52 -6.91 9.09
CA CYS A 10 3.61 -8.04 9.07
C CYS A 10 4.03 -9.05 8.00
N THR A 11 3.92 -10.34 8.31
CA THR A 11 4.30 -11.44 7.40
C THR A 11 3.10 -12.21 6.87
N VAL A 12 1.88 -11.82 7.25
CA VAL A 12 0.64 -12.51 6.87
C VAL A 12 0.42 -12.39 5.35
N PRO A 13 0.32 -13.51 4.62
CA PRO A 13 0.17 -13.47 3.17
C PRO A 13 -1.22 -12.96 2.77
N GLY A 14 -1.35 -12.47 1.54
CA GLY A 14 -2.58 -11.82 1.05
C GLY A 14 -3.84 -12.69 1.17
N TYR A 15 -3.70 -14.01 1.10
CA TYR A 15 -4.82 -14.95 1.26
C TYR A 15 -5.52 -14.86 2.64
N TYR A 16 -4.81 -14.41 3.67
CA TYR A 16 -5.35 -14.21 5.02
C TYR A 16 -5.56 -12.72 5.35
N THR A 17 -5.81 -11.91 4.32
CA THR A 17 -6.08 -10.48 4.48
C THR A 17 -7.44 -10.10 3.96
N GLU A 18 -7.94 -9.01 4.49
CA GLU A 18 -9.16 -8.33 4.08
C GLU A 18 -8.77 -7.08 3.28
N VAL A 19 -9.66 -6.70 2.36
CA VAL A 19 -9.51 -5.47 1.57
C VAL A 19 -10.11 -4.31 2.35
N HIS A 20 -9.29 -3.29 2.61
CA HIS A 20 -9.66 -2.07 3.32
C HIS A 20 -9.58 -0.87 2.37
N HIS A 21 -10.58 0.01 2.41
CA HIS A 21 -10.53 1.28 1.69
C HIS A 21 -9.68 2.28 2.46
N CYS A 22 -8.64 2.85 1.84
CA CYS A 22 -7.79 3.84 2.51
C CYS A 22 -8.56 5.16 2.71
N THR A 23 -9.37 5.56 1.73
CA THR A 23 -10.42 6.57 1.92
C THR A 23 -11.73 5.85 2.18
N ASP A 24 -12.36 6.11 3.33
CA ASP A 24 -13.62 5.47 3.71
C ASP A 24 -14.63 5.46 2.55
N TYR A 25 -15.25 4.31 2.29
CA TYR A 25 -16.25 4.16 1.22
C TYR A 25 -17.41 5.18 1.36
N ALA A 26 -17.77 5.51 2.60
CA ALA A 26 -18.77 6.53 2.90
C ALA A 26 -18.37 7.95 2.43
N THR A 27 -17.09 8.18 2.13
CA THR A 27 -16.54 9.44 1.63
C THR A 27 -16.26 9.37 0.12
N CYS A 28 -15.64 8.30 -0.37
CA CYS A 28 -15.22 8.22 -1.78
C CYS A 28 -16.28 7.62 -2.73
N HIS A 29 -17.24 6.84 -2.20
CA HIS A 29 -18.31 6.16 -2.95
C HIS A 29 -17.84 5.32 -4.15
N THR A 30 -16.56 4.92 -4.16
CA THR A 30 -15.94 4.17 -5.24
C THR A 30 -15.05 3.08 -4.66
N THR A 31 -14.87 2.02 -5.43
CA THR A 31 -13.92 0.94 -5.11
C THR A 31 -12.79 1.01 -6.12
N ASP A 32 -11.91 1.98 -5.95
CA ASP A 32 -10.71 2.14 -6.78
C ASP A 32 -9.60 1.22 -6.27
N ILE A 33 -9.09 0.34 -7.13
CA ILE A 33 -7.96 -0.55 -6.80
C ILE A 33 -6.70 0.20 -6.35
N ASN A 34 -6.57 1.48 -6.70
CA ASN A 34 -5.46 2.32 -6.25
C ASN A 34 -5.67 2.92 -4.87
N ASP A 35 -6.88 2.89 -4.32
CA ASP A 35 -7.24 3.37 -2.96
C ASP A 35 -7.62 2.23 -2.00
N LEU A 36 -7.28 0.98 -2.36
CA LEU A 36 -7.48 -0.20 -1.53
C LEU A 36 -6.16 -0.74 -0.98
N THR A 37 -6.20 -1.32 0.22
CA THR A 37 -5.05 -1.98 0.85
C THR A 37 -5.42 -3.32 1.48
N PHE A 38 -4.44 -4.21 1.59
CA PHE A 38 -4.59 -5.47 2.32
C PHE A 38 -4.24 -5.32 3.80
N ALA A 39 -5.14 -5.77 4.68
CA ALA A 39 -4.92 -5.83 6.13
C ALA A 39 -5.36 -7.18 6.69
N CYS A 40 -4.51 -7.86 7.47
CA CYS A 40 -4.95 -9.07 8.17
C CYS A 40 -5.92 -8.70 9.30
N GLY A 41 -6.76 -9.63 9.75
CA GLY A 41 -7.80 -9.36 10.74
C GLY A 41 -7.31 -8.59 11.99
N PRO A 42 -6.19 -8.94 12.63
CA PRO A 42 -5.65 -8.15 13.75
C PRO A 42 -5.31 -6.71 13.40
N HIS A 43 -4.64 -6.46 12.26
CA HIS A 43 -4.25 -5.11 11.84
C HIS A 43 -5.44 -4.31 11.31
N HIS A 44 -6.40 -4.94 10.63
CA HIS A 44 -7.60 -4.25 10.16
C HIS A 44 -8.40 -3.66 11.33
N ARG A 45 -8.48 -4.39 12.47
CA ARG A 45 -9.12 -3.87 13.69
C ARG A 45 -8.42 -2.66 14.31
N LEU A 46 -7.19 -2.33 13.91
CA LEU A 46 -6.51 -1.11 14.37
C LEU A 46 -6.96 0.14 13.60
N LEU A 47 -7.59 -0.04 12.43
CA LEU A 47 -8.05 1.04 11.54
C LEU A 47 -9.44 1.53 11.98
N GLN A 48 -9.47 2.17 13.14
CA GLN A 48 -10.66 2.77 13.73
C GLN A 48 -10.57 4.30 13.71
N PRO A 49 -11.71 5.02 13.77
CA PRO A 49 -11.69 6.48 13.92
C PRO A 49 -10.80 6.93 15.08
N GLY A 50 -9.83 7.82 14.79
CA GLY A 50 -8.88 8.34 15.79
C GLY A 50 -7.75 7.38 16.19
N ALA A 51 -7.61 6.23 15.53
CA ALA A 51 -6.56 5.25 15.78
C ALA A 51 -5.49 5.25 14.67
N TRP A 52 -5.11 4.08 14.16
CA TRP A 52 -4.23 3.98 13.01
C TRP A 52 -4.98 4.38 11.73
N THR A 53 -4.28 5.02 10.81
CA THR A 53 -4.83 5.35 9.49
C THR A 53 -3.95 4.81 8.38
N THR A 54 -4.54 4.58 7.21
CA THR A 54 -3.80 4.21 6.00
C THR A 54 -4.04 5.21 4.88
N HIS A 55 -3.03 5.42 4.04
CA HIS A 55 -3.19 6.12 2.77
C HIS A 55 -2.17 5.62 1.75
N LYS A 56 -2.37 5.94 0.48
CA LYS A 56 -1.48 5.58 -0.63
C LYS A 56 -0.55 6.73 -0.94
N ASN A 57 0.76 6.45 -1.00
CA ASN A 57 1.74 7.46 -1.40
C ASN A 57 1.83 7.58 -2.95
N ALA A 58 2.63 8.52 -3.44
CA ALA A 58 2.84 8.73 -4.88
C ALA A 58 3.45 7.51 -5.61
N LYS A 59 4.06 6.57 -4.87
CA LYS A 59 4.59 5.30 -5.39
C LYS A 59 3.57 4.16 -5.34
N GLY A 60 2.32 4.43 -4.94
CA GLY A 60 1.25 3.45 -4.80
C GLY A 60 1.39 2.51 -3.59
N GLU A 61 2.28 2.81 -2.66
CA GLU A 61 2.49 2.02 -1.44
C GLU A 61 1.53 2.45 -0.34
N THR A 62 1.02 1.49 0.43
CA THR A 62 0.23 1.80 1.63
C THR A 62 1.15 2.25 2.76
N GLN A 63 0.93 3.47 3.25
CA GLN A 63 1.52 3.98 4.47
C GLN A 63 0.56 3.81 5.64
N TRP A 64 1.05 3.24 6.73
CA TRP A 64 0.36 3.13 8.02
C TRP A 64 0.85 4.22 8.95
N ILE A 65 -0.06 5.12 9.35
CA ILE A 65 0.23 6.22 10.27
C ILE A 65 -0.32 5.84 11.65
N PRO A 66 0.52 5.77 12.68
CA PRO A 66 0.08 5.53 14.05
C PRO A 66 -0.65 6.76 14.63
N PRO A 67 -1.48 6.58 15.67
CA PRO A 67 -1.95 7.71 16.45
C PRO A 67 -0.74 8.43 17.12
N PRO A 68 -0.81 9.75 17.38
CA PRO A 68 0.37 10.55 17.76
C PRO A 68 1.16 10.04 18.96
N HIS A 69 0.49 9.47 19.96
CA HIS A 69 1.12 8.93 21.16
C HIS A 69 1.88 7.60 20.93
N LEU A 70 1.67 6.96 19.77
CA LEU A 70 2.39 5.77 19.32
C LEU A 70 3.36 6.07 18.17
N ASP A 71 3.51 7.34 17.77
CA ASP A 71 4.44 7.71 16.72
C ASP A 71 5.87 7.84 17.26
N ARG A 72 6.73 6.91 16.85
CA ARG A 72 8.12 6.76 17.30
C ARG A 72 9.08 6.63 16.12
N ASN A 73 8.75 7.26 14.98
CA ASN A 73 9.51 7.16 13.73
C ASN A 73 9.68 5.72 13.22
N GLN A 74 8.72 4.84 13.51
CA GLN A 74 8.67 3.50 12.91
C GLN A 74 8.42 3.58 11.39
N PRO A 75 8.84 2.57 10.61
CA PRO A 75 8.53 2.49 9.19
C PRO A 75 7.03 2.63 8.92
N ARG A 76 6.68 3.30 7.82
CA ARG A 76 5.29 3.49 7.40
C ARG A 76 4.81 2.42 6.43
N THR A 77 5.72 1.79 5.71
CA THR A 77 5.44 0.78 4.69
C THR A 77 5.97 -0.58 5.10
N ASN A 78 5.46 -1.65 4.48
CA ASN A 78 5.95 -3.01 4.69
C ASN A 78 6.79 -3.49 3.50
N THR A 79 8.09 -3.72 3.73
CA THR A 79 9.02 -4.25 2.73
C THR A 79 9.10 -5.79 2.73
N PHE A 80 8.52 -6.48 3.71
CA PHE A 80 8.61 -7.95 3.84
C PHE A 80 8.08 -8.68 2.61
N HIS A 81 6.97 -8.18 2.04
CA HIS A 81 6.35 -8.75 0.84
C HIS A 81 6.97 -8.22 -0.48
N HIS A 82 7.99 -7.36 -0.38
CA HIS A 82 8.66 -6.68 -1.50
C HIS A 82 10.19 -6.71 -1.38
N PRO A 83 10.81 -7.91 -1.28
CA PRO A 83 12.26 -8.01 -1.15
C PRO A 83 13.01 -7.37 -2.32
N GLU A 84 12.41 -7.33 -3.52
CA GLU A 84 12.99 -6.68 -4.70
C GLU A 84 13.33 -5.19 -4.46
N LYS A 85 12.58 -4.50 -3.58
CA LYS A 85 12.81 -3.08 -3.27
C LYS A 85 14.03 -2.85 -2.38
N LEU A 86 14.48 -3.87 -1.66
CA LEU A 86 15.71 -3.83 -0.86
C LEU A 86 16.94 -4.19 -1.69
N LEU A 87 16.73 -4.89 -2.81
CA LEU A 87 17.79 -5.42 -3.67
C LEU A 87 18.08 -4.54 -4.88
N ARG A 88 17.12 -3.70 -5.31
CA ARG A 88 17.37 -2.66 -6.32
C ARG A 88 18.24 -1.56 -5.70
N GLY A 89 19.41 -1.29 -6.29
CA GLY A 89 20.24 -0.14 -5.94
C GLY A 89 19.54 1.19 -6.26
N GLU A 90 20.12 2.31 -5.81
CA GLU A 90 19.55 3.67 -5.87
C GLU A 90 19.15 4.20 -7.28
N ASN A 91 19.40 3.43 -8.34
CA ASN A 91 19.14 3.80 -9.74
C ASN A 91 17.99 3.00 -10.39
N GLY A 92 17.16 2.29 -9.61
CA GLY A 92 16.15 1.36 -10.13
C GLY A 92 14.80 1.97 -10.54
N ASP A 93 14.72 3.30 -10.70
CA ASP A 93 13.50 4.04 -11.06
C ASP A 93 13.33 4.24 -12.59
N GLU A 94 14.21 3.65 -13.41
CA GLU A 94 14.15 3.67 -14.88
C GLU A 94 13.86 2.28 -15.44
N ASP A 95 12.61 1.83 -15.39
CA ASP A 95 12.07 0.79 -16.29
C ASP A 95 10.66 1.30 -16.70
N GLU A 96 10.57 2.10 -17.76
CA GLU A 96 10.05 1.68 -19.08
C GLU A 96 8.55 1.32 -19.09
N ASP A 97 7.69 2.34 -19.05
CA ASP A 97 6.35 2.31 -19.69
C ASP A 97 6.40 3.18 -20.96
N SER A 98 7.44 3.02 -21.78
CA SER A 98 7.47 3.52 -23.16
C SER A 98 7.17 2.35 -24.10
N ASP A 99 5.98 1.77 -23.98
CA ASP A 99 5.40 1.05 -25.12
C ASP A 99 5.06 2.09 -26.18
N GLY A 100 5.95 2.21 -27.17
CA GLY A 100 5.85 3.14 -28.28
C GLY A 100 4.54 2.99 -29.05
N ASP A 101 3.97 4.16 -29.35
CA ASP A 101 2.99 4.41 -30.40
C ASP A 101 3.52 3.90 -31.75
N ASP A 102 2.74 3.10 -32.48
CA ASP A 102 2.80 2.96 -33.94
C ASP A 102 1.65 2.04 -34.44
N ASP A 103 0.45 2.61 -34.62
CA ASP A 103 -0.49 2.13 -35.65
C ASP A 103 -1.47 3.25 -36.06
N GLU A 104 -0.92 4.31 -36.68
CA GLU A 104 -1.66 5.13 -37.64
C GLU A 104 -0.97 5.01 -39.01
N ALA A 105 -1.54 4.20 -39.90
CA ALA A 105 -1.31 4.30 -41.33
C ALA A 105 -2.54 3.84 -42.14
N ALA A 106 -3.29 4.85 -42.60
CA ALA A 106 -4.15 4.92 -43.80
C ALA A 106 -5.43 4.06 -43.89
#